data_AF-A0A2A7DGJ2-F1
#
_entry.id   AF-A0A2A7DGJ2-F1
#
_cell.length_a   1.000
_cell.length_b   1.000
_cell.length_c   1.000
_cell.angle_alpha   90.00
_cell.angle_beta   90.00
_cell.angle_gamma   90.00
#
_symmetry.space_group_name_H-M   'P 1'
#
loop_
_entity.id
_entity.type
_entity.pdbx_description
1 polymer ?
#
loop_
_entity_poly.entity_id
_entity_poly.type
_entity_poly.pdbx_seq_one_letter_code
_entity_poly.pdbx_strand_id
1 'polypeptide(L)'
;MERVIEIPKEFRCLPFFKESIHSVVYYTEQPFEEIIQNTYFIYDMERQYEPWNEIENSIPVLLNVWKSKHEGIAILFRNRNKQEAEGPMILFAAHLLSIVYWLNEQPVHSLNEMEDYTSRLEVQPVNFMERYSFIIKKPNNYHSYIQLAQLYIEIEKLYVKKMITKKKSFSR
;
A
#
# COMPACT_ATOMS: atom_id res chain seq x y z
N MET A 1 -1.61 14.67 -19.15
CA MET A 1 -2.84 14.21 -19.83
C MET A 1 -3.70 13.43 -18.84
N GLU A 2 -5.02 13.56 -18.91
CA GLU A 2 -5.95 12.75 -18.09
C GLU A 2 -5.92 11.28 -18.52
N ARG A 3 -5.90 10.37 -17.56
CA ARG A 3 -6.00 8.92 -17.77
C ARG A 3 -7.14 8.36 -16.94
N VAL A 4 -7.89 7.44 -17.54
CA VAL A 4 -8.97 6.71 -16.90
C VAL A 4 -8.61 5.22 -16.94
N ILE A 5 -8.46 4.61 -15.77
CA ILE A 5 -8.21 3.17 -15.63
C ILE A 5 -9.51 2.51 -15.20
N GLU A 6 -9.98 1.52 -15.96
CA GLU A 6 -11.07 0.66 -15.50
C GLU A 6 -10.57 -0.25 -14.37
N ILE A 7 -11.30 -0.30 -13.25
CA ILE A 7 -10.94 -1.14 -12.12
C ILE A 7 -11.26 -2.60 -12.48
N PRO A 8 -10.26 -3.50 -12.56
CA PRO A 8 -10.47 -4.91 -12.83
C PRO A 8 -11.32 -5.55 -11.73
N LYS A 9 -12.02 -6.64 -12.04
CA LYS A 9 -12.93 -7.29 -11.08
C LYS A 9 -12.20 -7.78 -9.83
N GLU A 10 -10.94 -8.17 -10.01
CA GLU A 10 -10.02 -8.66 -8.99
C GLU A 10 -9.69 -7.60 -7.94
N PHE A 11 -9.90 -6.32 -8.26
CA PHE A 11 -9.66 -5.18 -7.36
C PHE A 11 -10.95 -4.60 -6.76
N ARG A 12 -12.14 -5.02 -7.21
CA ARG A 12 -13.42 -4.51 -6.68
C ARG A 12 -13.77 -5.15 -5.32
N CYS A 13 -12.96 -4.81 -4.32
CA CYS A 13 -13.03 -5.38 -2.98
C CYS A 13 -13.11 -4.28 -1.92
N LEU A 14 -14.02 -4.43 -0.96
CA LEU A 14 -14.09 -3.58 0.22
C LEU A 14 -12.87 -3.82 1.13
N PRO A 15 -12.33 -2.78 1.80
CA PRO A 15 -12.82 -1.41 1.86
C PRO A 15 -12.29 -0.50 0.74
N PHE A 16 -11.50 -1.02 -0.19
CA PHE A 16 -10.83 -0.25 -1.23
C PHE A 16 -11.82 0.27 -2.27
N PHE A 17 -12.21 -0.58 -3.22
CA PHE A 17 -13.12 -0.20 -4.29
C PHE A 17 -14.50 -0.83 -4.04
N LYS A 18 -15.51 0.01 -3.88
CA LYS A 18 -16.92 -0.42 -3.86
C LYS A 18 -17.33 -0.88 -5.26
N GLU A 19 -18.28 -1.80 -5.36
CA GLU A 19 -18.77 -2.29 -6.67
C GLU A 19 -19.28 -1.18 -7.59
N SER A 20 -19.76 -0.07 -7.04
CA SER A 20 -20.25 1.10 -7.79
C SER A 20 -19.14 1.95 -8.40
N ILE A 21 -17.88 1.76 -7.99
CA ILE A 21 -16.72 2.48 -8.53
C ILE A 21 -16.12 1.62 -9.63
N HIS A 22 -16.14 2.12 -10.86
CA HIS A 22 -15.71 1.35 -12.04
C HIS A 22 -14.39 1.85 -12.63
N SER A 23 -13.94 3.05 -12.27
CA SER A 23 -12.71 3.61 -12.78
C SER A 23 -12.00 4.51 -11.76
N VAL A 24 -10.70 4.67 -11.95
CA VAL A 24 -9.85 5.64 -11.26
C VAL A 24 -9.30 6.61 -12.31
N VAL A 25 -9.30 7.90 -11.98
CA VAL A 25 -8.76 8.96 -12.83
C VAL A 25 -7.48 9.50 -12.21
N TYR A 26 -6.44 9.67 -13.02
CA TYR A 26 -5.20 10.34 -12.62
C TYR A 26 -4.59 11.11 -13.79
N TYR A 27 -3.66 12.02 -13.52
CA TYR A 27 -3.01 12.82 -14.55
C TYR A 27 -1.56 12.37 -14.73
N THR A 28 -1.17 11.98 -15.94
CA THR A 28 0.17 11.43 -16.24
C THR A 28 1.31 12.43 -16.07
N GLU A 29 0.99 13.71 -15.98
CA GLU A 29 1.97 14.78 -15.77
C GLU A 29 2.26 15.02 -14.29
N GLN A 30 1.42 14.48 -13.39
CA GLN A 30 1.65 14.56 -11.96
C GLN A 30 2.84 13.66 -11.59
N PRO A 31 3.71 14.11 -10.66
CA PRO A 31 4.76 13.27 -10.12
C PRO A 31 4.19 12.02 -9.45
N PHE A 32 4.95 10.92 -9.47
CA PHE A 32 4.59 9.66 -8.81
C PHE A 32 4.08 9.87 -7.38
N GLU A 33 4.75 10.72 -6.59
CA GLU A 33 4.40 11.06 -5.21
C GLU A 33 3.01 11.72 -5.07
N GLU A 34 2.63 12.57 -6.01
CA GLU A 34 1.33 13.25 -5.99
C GLU A 34 0.20 12.28 -6.36
N ILE A 35 0.46 11.39 -7.31
CA ILE A 35 -0.51 10.38 -7.74
C ILE A 35 -0.81 9.41 -6.60
N ILE A 36 0.21 8.86 -5.94
CA ILE A 36 0.01 7.90 -4.84
C ILE A 36 -0.68 8.54 -3.63
N GLN A 37 -0.56 9.86 -3.42
CA GLN A 37 -1.25 10.52 -2.30
C GLN A 37 -2.78 10.51 -2.45
N ASN A 38 -3.29 10.34 -3.66
CA ASN A 38 -4.71 10.43 -3.96
C ASN A 38 -5.29 9.12 -4.52
N THR A 39 -4.44 8.15 -4.83
CA THR A 39 -4.84 6.89 -5.48
C THR A 39 -4.06 5.70 -4.91
N TYR A 40 -4.57 4.51 -5.16
CA TYR A 40 -3.92 3.25 -4.80
C TYR A 40 -4.17 2.19 -5.87
N PHE A 41 -3.28 1.20 -5.94
CA PHE A 41 -3.28 0.09 -6.90
C PHE A 41 -3.20 0.44 -8.39
N ILE A 42 -3.11 1.72 -8.77
CA ILE A 42 -3.12 2.12 -10.19
C ILE A 42 -2.00 1.45 -11.00
N TYR A 43 -0.81 1.32 -10.40
CA TYR A 43 0.36 0.75 -11.06
C TYR A 43 0.26 -0.78 -11.14
N ASP A 44 -0.35 -1.41 -10.14
CA ASP A 44 -0.62 -2.84 -10.12
C ASP A 44 -1.65 -3.24 -11.20
N MET A 45 -2.62 -2.35 -11.48
CA MET A 45 -3.68 -2.54 -12.48
C MET A 45 -3.23 -2.18 -13.91
N GLU A 46 -2.66 -0.99 -14.13
CA GLU A 46 -2.40 -0.45 -15.48
C GLU A 46 -1.06 -0.93 -16.08
N ARG A 47 -0.06 -1.22 -15.23
CA ARG A 47 1.26 -1.76 -15.60
C ARG A 47 2.05 -0.98 -16.68
N GLN A 48 1.74 0.28 -16.93
CA GLN A 48 2.56 1.12 -17.82
C GLN A 48 3.87 1.55 -17.18
N TYR A 49 3.80 1.79 -15.87
CA TYR A 49 4.96 1.89 -15.01
C TYR A 49 4.86 0.73 -14.01
N GLU A 50 5.99 0.06 -13.77
CA GLU A 50 6.07 -1.14 -12.95
C GLU A 50 6.97 -0.87 -11.72
N PRO A 51 6.45 -0.23 -10.65
CA PRO A 51 7.24 0.19 -9.49
C PRO A 51 8.02 -0.94 -8.80
N TRP A 52 7.57 -2.18 -8.94
CA TRP A 52 8.22 -3.38 -8.39
C TRP A 52 9.52 -3.75 -9.10
N ASN A 53 9.83 -3.19 -10.27
CA ASN A 53 11.12 -3.36 -10.93
C ASN A 53 12.18 -2.36 -10.43
N GLU A 54 11.76 -1.27 -9.79
CA GLU A 54 12.63 -0.17 -9.32
C GLU A 54 12.37 0.15 -7.84
N ILE A 55 12.33 -0.89 -7.00
CA ILE A 55 11.99 -0.77 -5.58
C ILE A 55 12.88 0.20 -4.79
N GLU A 56 14.12 0.41 -5.23
CA GLU A 56 15.06 1.40 -4.70
C GLU A 56 14.57 2.84 -4.81
N ASN A 57 13.70 3.11 -5.79
CA ASN A 57 13.14 4.43 -6.08
C ASN A 57 11.69 4.52 -5.62
N SER A 58 10.89 3.47 -5.86
CA SER A 58 9.44 3.51 -5.63
C SER A 58 9.04 3.36 -4.15
N ILE A 59 9.62 2.41 -3.42
CA ILE A 59 9.27 2.15 -2.02
C ILE A 59 9.62 3.33 -1.10
N PRO A 60 10.80 3.98 -1.21
CA PRO A 60 11.11 5.15 -0.40
C PRO A 60 10.07 6.28 -0.51
N VAL A 61 9.48 6.49 -1.70
CA VAL A 61 8.46 7.53 -1.88
C VAL A 61 7.20 7.19 -1.07
N LEU A 62 6.71 5.95 -1.14
CA LEU A 62 5.56 5.50 -0.33
C LEU A 62 5.84 5.61 1.18
N LEU A 63 7.05 5.22 1.63
CA LEU A 63 7.46 5.33 3.02
C LEU A 63 7.54 6.79 3.48
N ASN A 64 8.05 7.69 2.64
CA ASN A 64 8.13 9.12 2.95
C ASN A 64 6.74 9.76 3.02
N VAL A 65 5.83 9.42 2.10
CA VAL A 65 4.44 9.88 2.17
C VAL A 65 3.79 9.40 3.47
N TRP A 66 3.95 8.13 3.85
CA TRP A 66 3.48 7.63 5.16
C TRP A 66 4.03 8.46 6.33
N LYS A 67 5.36 8.63 6.41
CA LYS A 67 6.05 9.42 7.45
C LYS A 67 5.50 10.85 7.57
N SER A 68 5.15 11.48 6.46
CA SER A 68 4.61 12.84 6.45
C SER A 68 3.13 12.95 6.90
N LYS A 69 2.35 11.86 6.82
CA LYS A 69 0.88 11.92 7.03
C LYS A 69 0.39 11.17 8.26
N HIS A 70 1.10 10.13 8.74
CA HIS A 70 0.54 9.23 9.75
C HIS A 70 0.26 9.91 11.09
N GLU A 71 1.02 10.94 11.46
CA GLU A 71 0.75 11.72 12.67
C GLU A 71 -0.61 12.44 12.60
N GLY A 72 -1.00 12.91 11.41
CA GLY A 72 -2.32 13.48 11.16
C GLY A 72 -3.44 12.47 11.44
N ILE A 73 -3.25 11.21 11.05
CA ILE A 73 -4.20 10.12 11.34
C ILE A 73 -4.29 9.87 12.84
N ALA A 74 -3.15 9.86 13.55
CA ALA A 74 -3.12 9.77 15.00
C ALA A 74 -3.90 10.90 15.69
N ILE A 75 -3.80 12.13 15.18
CA ILE A 75 -4.55 13.29 15.68
C ILE A 75 -6.05 13.10 15.49
N LEU A 76 -6.50 12.60 14.32
CA LEU A 76 -7.92 12.30 14.08
C LEU A 76 -8.47 11.31 15.12
N PHE A 77 -7.73 10.23 15.39
CA PHE A 77 -8.13 9.28 16.44
C PHE A 77 -8.16 9.88 17.84
N ARG A 78 -7.16 10.70 18.18
CA ARG A 78 -7.09 11.42 19.47
C ARG A 78 -8.29 12.36 19.65
N ASN A 79 -8.68 13.05 18.58
CA ASN A 79 -9.81 13.98 18.57
C ASN A 79 -11.17 13.27 18.42
N ARG A 80 -11.18 11.94 18.35
CA ARG A 80 -12.38 11.10 18.15
C ARG A 80 -13.06 11.28 16.78
N ASN A 81 -12.35 11.83 15.80
CA ASN A 81 -12.79 11.97 14.41
C ASN A 81 -12.55 10.67 13.62
N LYS A 82 -13.12 9.56 14.09
CA LYS A 82 -12.85 8.21 13.54
C LYS A 82 -13.26 8.05 12.08
N GLN A 83 -14.32 8.73 11.67
CA GLN A 83 -14.86 8.71 10.31
C GLN A 83 -13.92 9.41 9.33
N GLU A 84 -13.29 10.51 9.73
CA GLU A 84 -12.29 11.21 8.93
C GLU A 84 -10.99 10.40 8.80
N ALA A 85 -10.67 9.57 9.80
CA ALA A 85 -9.50 8.70 9.76
C ALA A 85 -9.65 7.52 8.80
N GLU A 86 -10.87 7.12 8.45
CA GLU A 86 -11.16 5.93 7.65
C GLU A 86 -10.53 5.98 6.25
N GLY A 87 -10.70 7.10 5.53
CA GLY A 87 -10.14 7.29 4.19
C GLY A 87 -8.60 7.15 4.15
N PRO A 88 -7.85 7.94 4.94
CA PRO A 88 -6.40 7.80 5.05
C PRO A 88 -5.95 6.40 5.49
N MET A 89 -6.68 5.76 6.41
CA MET A 89 -6.37 4.40 6.86
C MET A 89 -6.51 3.37 5.71
N ILE A 90 -7.53 3.49 4.86
CA ILE A 90 -7.70 2.64 3.67
C ILE A 90 -6.58 2.90 2.65
N LEU A 91 -6.27 4.17 2.37
CA LEU A 91 -5.20 4.57 1.46
C LEU A 91 -3.86 3.93 1.86
N PHE A 92 -3.47 4.09 3.12
CA PHE A 92 -2.19 3.57 3.60
C PHE A 92 -2.19 2.05 3.82
N ALA A 93 -3.35 1.44 4.08
CA ALA A 93 -3.45 -0.03 4.02
C ALA A 93 -3.23 -0.54 2.58
N ALA A 94 -3.76 0.14 1.57
CA ALA A 94 -3.56 -0.24 0.17
C ALA A 94 -2.09 -0.09 -0.26
N HIS A 95 -1.46 1.03 0.11
CA HIS A 95 -0.02 1.24 -0.10
C HIS A 95 0.82 0.19 0.60
N LEU A 96 0.53 -0.14 1.87
CA LEU A 96 1.26 -1.15 2.61
C LEU A 96 1.23 -2.51 1.89
N LEU A 97 0.08 -2.92 1.37
CA LEU A 97 -0.04 -4.15 0.57
C LEU A 97 0.81 -4.06 -0.70
N SER A 98 0.76 -2.94 -1.41
CA SER A 98 1.58 -2.70 -2.59
C SER A 98 3.06 -2.86 -2.26
N ILE A 99 3.55 -2.25 -1.16
CA ILE A 99 4.95 -2.39 -0.74
C ILE A 99 5.31 -3.85 -0.45
N VAL A 100 4.44 -4.61 0.23
CA VAL A 100 4.67 -6.04 0.50
C VAL A 100 4.86 -6.82 -0.80
N TYR A 101 3.99 -6.63 -1.79
CA TYR A 101 4.13 -7.30 -3.09
C TYR A 101 5.37 -6.82 -3.85
N TRP A 102 5.64 -5.52 -3.86
CA TRP A 102 6.78 -4.96 -4.58
C TRP A 102 8.12 -5.38 -3.96
N LEU A 103 8.22 -5.59 -2.64
CA LEU A 103 9.39 -6.19 -2.00
C LEU A 103 9.70 -7.62 -2.51
N ASN A 104 8.68 -8.29 -3.05
CA ASN A 104 8.76 -9.59 -3.71
C ASN A 104 8.78 -9.45 -5.25
N GLU A 105 9.12 -8.26 -5.76
CA GLU A 105 9.35 -7.96 -7.18
C GLU A 105 8.16 -8.30 -8.08
N GLN A 106 6.95 -8.17 -7.54
CA GLN A 106 5.71 -8.44 -8.26
C GLN A 106 4.62 -7.42 -7.91
N PRO A 107 3.64 -7.18 -8.80
CA PRO A 107 2.49 -6.35 -8.49
C PRO A 107 1.51 -7.08 -7.57
N VAL A 108 0.60 -6.32 -6.95
CA VAL A 108 -0.64 -6.91 -6.43
C VAL A 108 -1.43 -7.46 -7.62
N HIS A 109 -1.73 -8.76 -7.63
CA HIS A 109 -2.44 -9.38 -8.74
C HIS A 109 -3.97 -9.37 -8.55
N SER A 110 -4.41 -9.51 -7.31
CA SER A 110 -5.81 -9.64 -6.93
C SER A 110 -5.99 -9.27 -5.47
N LEU A 111 -7.11 -8.63 -5.15
CA LEU A 111 -7.57 -8.43 -3.77
C LEU A 111 -8.49 -9.57 -3.31
N ASN A 112 -8.97 -10.40 -4.25
CA ASN A 112 -9.63 -11.67 -3.93
C ASN A 112 -8.59 -12.68 -3.46
N GLU A 113 -8.94 -13.49 -2.45
CA GLU A 113 -8.07 -14.55 -1.91
C GLU A 113 -6.70 -14.00 -1.45
N MET A 114 -6.67 -12.75 -0.98
CA MET A 114 -5.45 -12.06 -0.58
C MET A 114 -4.63 -12.84 0.46
N GLU A 115 -5.30 -13.57 1.36
CA GLU A 115 -4.63 -14.40 2.36
C GLU A 115 -3.81 -15.53 1.72
N ASP A 116 -4.35 -16.21 0.73
CA ASP A 116 -3.69 -17.32 0.03
C ASP A 116 -2.50 -16.85 -0.81
N TYR A 117 -2.62 -15.71 -1.48
CA TYR A 117 -1.54 -15.17 -2.30
C TYR A 117 -0.44 -14.55 -1.42
N THR A 118 -0.82 -13.77 -0.41
CA THR A 118 0.14 -13.03 0.42
C THR A 118 0.92 -13.96 1.35
N SER A 119 0.32 -15.05 1.84
CA SER A 119 1.02 -16.05 2.66
C SER A 119 2.17 -16.77 1.93
N ARG A 120 2.18 -16.74 0.59
CA ARG A 120 3.24 -17.33 -0.25
C ARG A 120 4.42 -16.39 -0.50
N LEU A 121 4.30 -15.12 -0.13
CA LEU A 121 5.38 -14.14 -0.31
C LEU A 121 6.53 -14.43 0.64
N GLU A 122 7.76 -14.36 0.14
CA GLU A 122 8.97 -14.62 0.93
C GLU A 122 9.28 -13.45 1.88
N VAL A 123 9.09 -12.22 1.39
CA VAL A 123 9.39 -10.99 2.14
C VAL A 123 8.09 -10.39 2.65
N GLN A 124 7.76 -10.64 3.91
CA GLN A 124 6.59 -10.05 4.58
C GLN A 124 6.80 -9.91 6.10
N PRO A 125 6.07 -8.99 6.77
CA PRO A 125 6.04 -8.91 8.22
C PRO A 125 5.52 -10.19 8.87
N VAL A 126 5.87 -10.42 10.14
CA VAL A 126 5.36 -11.60 10.89
C VAL A 126 3.86 -11.48 11.09
N ASN A 127 3.10 -12.54 10.88
CA ASN A 127 1.64 -12.56 10.98
C ASN A 127 0.98 -11.40 10.20
N PHE A 128 1.52 -11.07 9.02
CA PHE A 128 1.07 -9.93 8.23
C PHE A 128 -0.42 -9.98 7.96
N MET A 129 -0.94 -11.08 7.41
CA MET A 129 -2.34 -11.18 7.01
C MET A 129 -3.33 -11.10 8.18
N GLU A 130 -2.99 -11.63 9.36
CA GLU A 130 -3.84 -11.49 10.55
C GLU A 130 -4.01 -10.01 10.92
N ARG A 131 -2.90 -9.27 11.01
CA ARG A 131 -2.91 -7.84 11.37
C ARG A 131 -3.53 -6.99 10.26
N TYR A 132 -3.17 -7.28 9.01
CA TYR A 132 -3.68 -6.57 7.83
C TYR A 132 -5.19 -6.73 7.69
N SER A 133 -5.71 -7.96 7.85
CA SER A 133 -7.15 -8.24 7.79
C SER A 133 -7.92 -7.49 8.88
N PHE A 134 -7.36 -7.39 10.09
CA PHE A 134 -7.96 -6.57 11.16
C PHE A 134 -8.02 -5.09 10.77
N ILE A 135 -6.95 -4.55 10.19
CA ILE A 135 -6.86 -3.14 9.79
C ILE A 135 -7.93 -2.82 8.75
N ILE A 136 -8.02 -3.59 7.66
CA ILE A 136 -8.96 -3.31 6.56
C ILE A 136 -10.42 -3.58 6.94
N LYS A 137 -10.67 -4.46 7.93
CA LYS A 137 -12.02 -4.71 8.46
C LYS A 137 -12.50 -3.59 9.37
N LYS A 138 -11.59 -2.88 10.03
CA LYS A 138 -11.91 -1.82 10.99
C LYS A 138 -10.99 -0.60 10.81
N PRO A 139 -10.96 0.04 9.62
CA PRO A 139 -10.03 1.14 9.35
C PRO A 139 -10.28 2.36 10.24
N ASN A 140 -11.51 2.55 10.72
CA ASN A 140 -11.89 3.62 11.65
C ASN A 140 -11.63 3.29 13.16
N ASN A 141 -10.79 2.30 13.46
CA ASN A 141 -10.42 1.91 14.82
C ASN A 141 -8.97 2.34 15.15
N TYR A 142 -8.76 2.94 16.32
CA TYR A 142 -7.43 3.34 16.77
C TYR A 142 -6.44 2.18 16.87
N HIS A 143 -6.90 0.98 17.26
CA HIS A 143 -6.03 -0.20 17.28
C HIS A 143 -5.57 -0.58 15.87
N SER A 144 -6.39 -0.35 14.84
CA SER A 144 -5.98 -0.55 13.45
C SER A 144 -4.88 0.43 13.05
N TYR A 145 -4.96 1.69 13.50
CA TYR A 145 -3.86 2.66 13.30
C TYR A 145 -2.56 2.21 13.95
N ILE A 146 -2.60 1.74 15.21
CA ILE A 146 -1.41 1.22 15.89
C ILE A 146 -0.80 0.04 15.11
N GLN A 147 -1.62 -0.91 14.66
CA GLN A 147 -1.15 -2.06 13.88
C GLN A 147 -0.57 -1.62 12.54
N LEU A 148 -1.22 -0.67 11.85
CA LEU A 148 -0.72 -0.14 10.57
C LEU A 148 0.64 0.54 10.76
N ALA A 149 0.79 1.39 11.78
CA ALA A 149 2.05 2.05 12.09
C ALA A 149 3.17 1.06 12.44
N GLN A 150 2.87 0.00 13.20
CA GLN A 150 3.82 -1.07 13.49
C GLN A 150 4.25 -1.83 12.23
N LEU A 151 3.30 -2.13 11.34
CA LEU A 151 3.60 -2.79 10.07
C LEU A 151 4.50 -1.94 9.16
N TYR A 152 4.31 -0.61 9.13
CA TYR A 152 5.21 0.29 8.39
C TYR A 152 6.64 0.26 8.95
N ILE A 153 6.81 0.22 10.27
CA ILE A 153 8.14 0.08 10.91
C ILE A 153 8.80 -1.24 10.52
N GLU A 154 8.04 -2.33 10.50
CA GLU A 154 8.54 -3.66 10.11
C GLU A 154 8.91 -3.71 8.62
N ILE A 155 8.07 -3.14 7.76
CA ILE A 155 8.32 -3.07 6.31
C ILE A 155 9.56 -2.24 5.99
N GLU A 156 9.79 -1.13 6.67
CA GLU A 156 11.01 -0.34 6.47
C GLU A 156 12.27 -1.16 6.79
N LYS A 157 12.23 -2.00 7.84
CA LYS A 157 13.34 -2.92 8.17
C LYS A 157 13.53 -3.99 7.09
N LEU A 158 12.45 -4.56 6.57
CA LEU A 158 12.50 -5.55 5.49
C LEU A 158 13.06 -4.94 4.19
N TYR A 159 12.64 -3.73 3.85
CA TYR A 159 13.17 -2.97 2.72
C TYR A 159 14.68 -2.75 2.84
N VAL A 160 15.15 -2.24 3.98
CA VAL A 160 16.59 -2.04 4.22
C VAL A 160 17.37 -3.36 4.08
N LYS A 161 16.85 -4.46 4.64
CA LYS A 161 17.45 -5.80 4.50
C LYS A 161 17.55 -6.22 3.03
N LYS A 162 16.46 -6.07 2.25
CA LYS A 162 16.42 -6.40 0.82
C LYS A 162 17.44 -5.58 0.02
N MET A 163 17.55 -4.27 0.30
CA MET A 163 18.51 -3.39 -0.38
C MET A 163 19.98 -3.74 -0.09
N ILE A 164 20.30 -4.15 1.14
CA ILE A 164 21.65 -4.62 1.50
C ILE A 164 22.00 -5.90 0.73
N THR A 165 21.07 -6.85 0.65
CA THR A 165 21.27 -8.11 -0.08
C THR A 165 21.45 -7.87 -1.59
N LYS A 166 20.61 -7.01 -2.20
CA LYS A 166 20.69 -6.64 -3.62
C LYS A 166 22.04 -5.97 -3.95
N LYS A 167 22.56 -5.09 -3.09
CA LYS A 167 23.89 -4.49 -3.30
C LYS A 167 25.04 -5.51 -3.25
N LYS A 168 24.96 -6.50 -2.35
CA LYS A 168 25.98 -7.56 -2.24
C LYS A 168 26.02 -8.48 -3.47
N SER A 169 24.88 -8.73 -4.13
CA SER A 169 24.85 -9.53 -5.36
C SER A 169 25.46 -8.83 -6.57
N PHE A 170 25.43 -7.49 -6.62
CA PHE A 170 26.09 -6.72 -7.69
C PHE A 170 27.61 -6.53 -7.50
N SER A 171 28.15 -6.78 -6.30
CA SER A 171 29.58 -6.62 -5.99
C SER A 171 30.35 -7.96 -6.00
N ARG A 172 29.77 -9.03 -6.54
CA ARG A 172 30.40 -10.34 -6.76
C ARG A 172 30.39 -10.66 -8.25
#